data_AF-X1VGB0-F1
#
_entry.id   AF-X1VGB0-F1
#
_cell.length_a   1.000
_cell.length_b   1.000
_cell.length_c   1.000
_cell.angle_alpha   90.00
_cell.angle_beta   90.00
_cell.angle_gamma   90.00
#
_symmetry.space_group_name_H-M   'P 1'
#
loop_
_entity.id
_entity.type
_entity.pdbx_description
1 polymer ?
#
loop_
_entity_poly.entity_id
_entity_poly.type
_entity_poly.pdbx_seq_one_letter_code
_entity_poly.pdbx_strand_id
1 'polypeptide(L)'
;YDSFVMGHISIDENIYQGEVVKEMGGAVVHSSCTSYAIGYKTGILTKLSFQDKSCLEAFTIPEEDIFALNSKNTTSIRNIYHSADRERRTCTALSVADSFTIEDMPNNVDSQIYHFAGLISGEFN
;
A
#
# COMPACT_ATOMS: atom_id res chain seq x y z
N TYR A 1 -11.88 -12.99 -7.63
CA TYR A 1 -11.17 -11.84 -8.20
C TYR A 1 -10.32 -12.32 -9.37
N ASP A 2 -10.07 -11.44 -10.34
CA ASP A 2 -9.05 -11.70 -11.36
C ASP A 2 -7.66 -11.45 -10.78
N SER A 3 -7.53 -10.44 -9.91
CA SER A 3 -6.32 -10.16 -9.13
C SER A 3 -6.68 -9.76 -7.70
N PHE A 4 -5.96 -10.31 -6.73
CA PHE A 4 -6.04 -9.93 -5.32
C PHE A 4 -4.68 -9.40 -4.88
N VAL A 5 -4.62 -8.10 -4.56
CA VAL A 5 -3.38 -7.38 -4.28
C VAL A 5 -3.24 -7.16 -2.78
N MET A 6 -2.11 -7.55 -2.21
CA MET A 6 -1.88 -7.49 -0.77
C MET A 6 -0.66 -6.63 -0.49
N GLY A 7 -0.76 -5.72 0.46
CA GLY A 7 0.37 -4.91 0.89
C GLY A 7 -0.06 -3.72 1.74
N HIS A 8 0.89 -3.12 2.43
CA HIS A 8 0.68 -1.90 3.20
C HIS A 8 0.40 -0.73 2.26
N ILE A 9 -0.65 0.03 2.59
CA ILE A 9 -0.76 1.41 2.14
C ILE A 9 0.28 2.23 2.88
N SER A 10 0.86 3.23 2.20
CA SER A 10 1.89 4.07 2.81
C SER A 10 1.62 5.55 2.68
N ILE A 11 1.96 6.29 3.75
CA ILE A 11 2.05 7.74 3.77
C ILE A 11 3.52 8.10 3.46
N ASP A 12 3.80 8.48 2.23
CA ASP A 12 5.14 8.77 1.77
C ASP A 12 5.49 10.26 1.97
N GLU A 13 6.66 10.52 2.55
CA GLU A 13 7.27 11.86 2.62
C GLU A 13 8.33 12.00 1.53
N ASN A 14 7.93 12.56 0.39
CA ASN A 14 8.78 12.79 -0.77
C ASN A 14 9.48 14.15 -0.63
N ILE A 15 10.80 14.15 -0.54
CA ILE A 15 11.62 15.35 -0.30
C ILE A 15 12.55 15.60 -1.49
N TYR A 16 12.45 16.79 -2.09
CA TYR A 16 13.36 17.22 -3.14
C TYR A 16 13.72 18.70 -2.98
N GLN A 17 15.02 19.02 -2.95
CA GLN A 17 15.53 20.39 -2.73
C GLN A 17 14.93 21.11 -1.49
N GLY A 18 14.59 20.35 -0.45
CA GLY A 18 13.99 20.88 0.78
C GLY A 18 12.47 21.05 0.73
N GLU A 19 11.83 20.88 -0.43
CA GLU A 19 10.37 20.79 -0.53
C GLU A 19 9.90 19.41 -0.10
N VAL A 20 8.86 19.37 0.74
CA VAL A 20 8.26 18.14 1.25
C VAL A 20 6.85 18.00 0.68
N VAL A 21 6.60 16.88 0.00
CA VAL A 21 5.28 16.49 -0.47
C VAL A 21 4.87 15.21 0.26
N LYS A 22 3.68 15.21 0.86
CA LYS A 22 3.09 14.02 1.47
C LYS A 22 2.11 13.39 0.50
N GLU A 23 2.30 12.12 0.19
CA GLU A 23 1.48 11.39 -0.77
C GLU A 23 1.02 10.06 -0.19
N MET A 24 -0.24 9.72 -0.48
CA MET A 24 -0.76 8.39 -0.19
C MET A 24 -0.41 7.46 -1.35
N GLY A 25 0.14 6.30 -1.02
CA GLY A 25 0.57 5.37 -2.04
C GLY A 25 0.89 3.99 -1.47
N GLY A 26 2.00 3.44 -1.94
CA GLY A 26 2.34 2.05 -1.73
C GLY A 26 2.04 1.19 -2.96
N ALA A 27 2.79 0.10 -3.12
CA ALA A 27 2.67 -0.75 -4.29
C ALA A 27 1.27 -1.37 -4.41
N VAL A 28 0.59 -1.60 -3.29
CA VAL A 28 -0.80 -2.05 -3.24
C VAL A 28 -1.76 -1.07 -3.92
N VAL A 29 -1.61 0.25 -3.73
CA VAL A 29 -2.47 1.28 -4.33
C VAL A 29 -2.27 1.30 -5.85
N HIS A 30 -1.03 1.44 -6.30
CA HIS A 30 -0.74 1.56 -7.74
C HIS A 30 -1.10 0.28 -8.50
N SER A 31 -0.77 -0.90 -7.96
CA SER A 31 -1.02 -2.17 -8.63
C SER A 31 -2.51 -2.49 -8.72
N SER A 32 -3.24 -2.29 -7.62
CA SER A 32 -4.67 -2.56 -7.60
C SER A 32 -5.45 -1.60 -8.49
N CYS A 33 -5.24 -0.29 -8.35
CA CYS A 33 -5.96 0.72 -9.12
C CYS A 33 -5.68 0.58 -10.62
N THR A 34 -4.45 0.23 -11.02
CA THR A 34 -4.13 -0.07 -12.43
C THR A 34 -4.89 -1.30 -12.93
N SER A 35 -4.87 -2.39 -12.16
CA SER A 35 -5.59 -3.62 -12.50
C SER A 35 -7.09 -3.38 -12.66
N TYR A 36 -7.69 -2.58 -11.78
CA TYR A 36 -9.10 -2.22 -11.87
C TYR A 36 -9.40 -1.30 -13.06
N ALA A 37 -8.57 -0.28 -13.30
CA ALA A 37 -8.76 0.68 -14.39
C ALA A 37 -8.76 0.05 -15.78
N ILE A 38 -8.06 -1.08 -15.97
CA ILE A 38 -8.05 -1.83 -17.23
C ILE A 38 -9.17 -2.88 -17.33
N GLY A 39 -10.09 -2.91 -16.36
CA GLY A 39 -11.34 -3.68 -16.44
C GLY A 39 -11.35 -5.01 -15.68
N TYR A 40 -10.34 -5.31 -14.86
CA TYR A 40 -10.32 -6.54 -14.05
C TYR A 40 -11.05 -6.38 -12.73
N LYS A 41 -11.64 -7.48 -12.23
CA LYS A 41 -12.20 -7.52 -10.89
C LYS A 41 -11.07 -7.67 -9.86
N THR A 42 -10.74 -6.57 -9.19
CA THR A 42 -9.58 -6.48 -8.28
C THR A 42 -10.01 -6.36 -6.83
N GLY A 43 -9.43 -7.20 -5.96
CA GLY A 43 -9.58 -7.09 -4.50
C GLY A 43 -8.28 -6.66 -3.84
N ILE A 44 -8.36 -6.06 -2.66
CA ILE A 44 -7.21 -5.53 -1.92
C ILE A 44 -7.21 -6.07 -0.48
N LEU A 45 -6.06 -6.47 0.03
CA LEU A 45 -5.82 -6.60 1.48
C LEU A 45 -4.73 -5.61 1.91
N THR A 46 -5.04 -4.75 2.88
CA THR A 46 -4.10 -3.76 3.39
C THR A 46 -4.15 -3.63 4.90
N LYS A 47 -3.08 -3.11 5.51
CA LYS A 47 -3.02 -2.75 6.93
C LYS A 47 -2.61 -1.30 7.11
N LEU A 48 -3.25 -0.66 8.08
CA LEU A 48 -2.94 0.69 8.54
C LEU A 48 -3.51 0.90 9.94
N SER A 49 -3.06 1.95 10.63
CA SER A 49 -3.77 2.43 11.81
C SER A 49 -5.12 2.99 11.37
N PHE A 50 -6.21 2.58 12.03
CA PHE A 50 -7.54 3.12 11.74
C PHE A 50 -7.70 4.60 12.13
N GLN A 51 -6.72 5.19 12.82
CA GLN A 51 -6.65 6.64 12.97
C GLN A 51 -6.40 7.34 11.61
N ASP A 52 -5.76 6.64 10.68
CA ASP A 52 -5.44 7.11 9.34
C ASP A 52 -6.39 6.50 8.29
N LYS A 53 -7.62 6.11 8.67
CA LYS A 53 -8.54 5.40 7.75
C LYS A 53 -8.87 6.19 6.47
N SER A 54 -8.81 7.51 6.50
CA SER A 54 -8.97 8.36 5.30
C SER A 54 -7.93 8.07 4.21
N CYS A 55 -6.79 7.46 4.55
CA CYS A 55 -5.80 6.98 3.59
C CYS A 55 -6.41 6.01 2.55
N LEU A 56 -7.46 5.27 2.91
CA LEU A 56 -8.14 4.35 2.00
C LEU A 56 -8.80 5.07 0.81
N GLU A 57 -9.05 6.38 0.90
CA GLU A 57 -9.57 7.19 -0.21
C GLU A 57 -8.59 7.27 -1.40
N ALA A 58 -7.33 6.87 -1.21
CA ALA A 58 -6.36 6.75 -2.30
C ALA A 58 -6.69 5.60 -3.27
N PHE A 59 -7.47 4.62 -2.85
CA PHE A 59 -7.93 3.55 -3.73
C PHE A 59 -9.08 4.02 -4.60
N THR A 60 -8.98 3.79 -5.90
CA THR A 60 -10.05 4.09 -6.88
C THR A 60 -10.85 2.82 -7.24
N ILE A 61 -11.10 1.96 -6.25
CA ILE A 61 -11.75 0.64 -6.36
C ILE A 61 -12.99 0.65 -5.45
N PRO A 62 -14.04 -0.14 -5.74
CA PRO A 62 -15.21 -0.25 -4.87
C PRO A 62 -14.84 -0.62 -3.43
N GLU A 63 -15.45 0.05 -2.45
CA GLU A 63 -15.12 -0.11 -1.02
C GLU A 63 -15.35 -1.56 -0.54
N GLU A 64 -16.34 -2.26 -1.12
CA GLU A 64 -16.63 -3.65 -0.82
C GLU A 64 -15.50 -4.63 -1.18
N ASP A 65 -14.57 -4.22 -2.05
CA ASP A 65 -13.44 -5.02 -2.50
C ASP A 65 -12.13 -4.64 -1.77
N ILE A 66 -12.20 -3.72 -0.80
CA ILE A 66 -11.07 -3.27 0.02
C ILE A 66 -11.16 -3.87 1.43
N PHE A 67 -10.31 -4.85 1.70
CA PHE A 67 -10.14 -5.44 3.02
C PHE A 67 -9.04 -4.68 3.79
N ALA A 68 -9.44 -3.80 4.70
CA ALA A 68 -8.51 -3.05 5.55
C ALA A 68 -8.50 -3.61 6.97
N LEU A 69 -7.32 -3.99 7.46
CA LEU A 69 -7.11 -4.45 8.83
C LEU A 69 -6.43 -3.38 9.67
N ASN A 70 -6.85 -3.30 10.94
CA ASN A 70 -6.24 -2.36 11.87
C ASN A 70 -4.83 -2.83 12.24
N SER A 71 -3.90 -1.89 12.28
CA SER A 71 -2.55 -2.08 12.80
C SER A 71 -2.24 -1.05 13.88
N LYS A 72 -1.23 -1.31 14.70
CA LYS A 72 -0.69 -0.33 15.64
C LYS A 72 -0.21 0.95 14.96
N ASN A 73 0.37 0.85 13.76
CA ASN A 73 0.89 1.99 13.01
C ASN A 73 0.43 1.93 11.54
N THR A 74 0.50 3.07 10.86
CA THR A 74 0.47 3.12 9.40
C THR A 74 1.90 3.13 8.86
N THR A 75 2.16 2.42 7.76
CA THR A 75 3.48 2.43 7.13
C THR A 75 3.76 3.81 6.56
N SER A 76 4.93 4.37 6.85
CA SER A 76 5.35 5.67 6.31
C SER A 76 6.81 5.61 5.89
N ILE A 77 7.09 6.03 4.66
CA ILE A 77 8.44 6.01 4.08
C ILE A 77 8.83 7.43 3.71
N ARG A 78 9.99 7.87 4.19
CA ARG A 78 10.62 9.10 3.72
C ARG A 78 11.54 8.80 2.56
N ASN A 79 11.31 9.45 1.43
CA ASN A 79 12.12 9.38 0.23
C ASN A 79 12.81 10.73 0.02
N ILE A 80 14.13 10.78 0.18
CA ILE A 80 14.92 11.99 -0.10
C ILE A 80 15.59 11.80 -1.46
N TYR A 81 15.18 12.61 -2.45
CA TYR A 81 15.66 12.56 -3.82
C TYR A 81 16.90 13.44 -4.01
N HIS A 82 17.95 12.85 -4.59
CA HIS A 82 19.28 13.49 -4.71
C HIS A 82 19.59 14.00 -6.11
N SER A 83 18.75 13.66 -7.09
CA SER A 83 18.93 13.98 -8.51
C SER A 83 17.67 14.60 -9.10
N ALA A 84 17.82 15.40 -10.15
CA ALA A 84 16.70 16.08 -10.82
C ALA A 84 15.72 15.12 -11.51
N ASP A 85 16.21 13.97 -11.96
CA ASP A 85 15.39 12.88 -12.50
C ASP A 85 14.61 12.10 -11.42
N ARG A 86 14.91 12.32 -10.13
CA ARG A 86 14.32 11.61 -8.97
C ARG A 86 14.54 10.09 -8.99
N GLU A 87 15.53 9.60 -9.73
CA GLU A 87 15.85 8.17 -9.78
C GLU A 87 16.73 7.71 -8.61
N ARG A 88 17.51 8.62 -8.02
CA ARG A 88 18.34 8.33 -6.84
C ARG A 88 17.71 8.88 -5.58
N ARG A 89 17.40 7.99 -4.64
CA ARG A 89 16.80 8.35 -3.36
C ARG A 89 17.39 7.59 -2.18
N THR A 90 17.36 8.23 -1.02
CA THR A 90 17.48 7.53 0.27
C THR A 90 16.07 7.25 0.80
N CYS A 91 15.75 5.98 0.97
CA CYS A 91 14.50 5.54 1.57
C CYS A 91 14.71 5.28 3.07
N THR A 92 13.80 5.78 3.91
CA THR A 92 13.81 5.50 5.34
C THR A 92 12.39 5.18 5.79
N ALA A 93 12.17 3.98 6.32
CA ALA A 93 10.92 3.64 6.97
C ALA A 93 10.83 4.41 8.30
N LEU A 94 9.87 5.33 8.40
CA LEU A 94 9.60 6.10 9.61
C LEU A 94 8.74 5.31 10.59
N SER A 95 7.77 4.57 10.04
CA SER A 95 6.89 3.66 10.75
C SER A 95 6.51 2.52 9.81
N VAL A 96 6.19 1.37 10.39
CA VAL A 96 5.77 0.18 9.64
C VAL A 96 4.53 -0.38 10.33
N ALA A 97 3.48 -0.66 9.55
CA ALA A 97 2.32 -1.39 10.01
C ALA A 97 2.71 -2.84 10.37
N ASP A 98 1.85 -3.52 11.09
CA ASP A 98 2.07 -4.90 11.49
C ASP A 98 2.16 -5.78 10.24
N SER A 99 2.98 -6.83 10.30
CA SER A 99 3.12 -7.79 9.21
C SER A 99 1.79 -8.49 8.93
N PHE A 100 1.60 -8.94 7.70
CA PHE A 100 0.58 -9.90 7.35
C PHE A 100 0.98 -11.30 7.82
N THR A 101 0.00 -12.05 8.32
CA THR A 101 0.06 -13.48 8.62
C THR A 101 -1.01 -14.21 7.83
N ILE A 102 -0.96 -15.55 7.82
CA ILE A 102 -1.95 -16.34 7.08
C ILE A 102 -3.39 -16.13 7.58
N GLU A 103 -3.57 -15.81 8.87
CA GLU A 103 -4.87 -15.55 9.49
C GLU A 103 -5.51 -14.23 9.02
N ASP A 104 -4.73 -13.31 8.43
CA ASP A 104 -5.25 -12.06 7.89
C ASP A 104 -6.03 -12.24 6.58
N MET A 105 -5.85 -13.40 5.91
CA MET A 105 -6.52 -13.67 4.65
C MET A 105 -8.04 -13.83 4.84
N PRO A 106 -8.88 -13.08 4.11
CA PRO A 106 -10.32 -13.27 4.19
C PRO A 106 -10.71 -14.65 3.63
N ASN A 107 -11.46 -15.43 4.42
CA ASN A 107 -11.84 -16.81 4.07
C ASN A 107 -12.69 -16.95 2.78
N ASN A 108 -13.28 -15.84 2.32
CA ASN A 108 -14.16 -15.79 1.15
C ASN A 108 -13.47 -15.23 -0.10
N VAL A 109 -12.15 -15.06 -0.09
CA VAL A 109 -11.38 -14.62 -1.26
C VAL A 109 -10.97 -15.82 -2.08
N ASP A 110 -11.45 -15.84 -3.32
CA ASP A 110 -10.93 -16.70 -4.40
C ASP A 110 -10.43 -15.80 -5.52
N SER A 111 -9.20 -16.02 -6.00
CA SER A 111 -8.55 -15.17 -6.99
C SER A 111 -7.66 -15.97 -7.93
N GLN A 112 -7.64 -15.57 -9.20
CA GLN A 112 -6.75 -16.19 -10.20
C GLN A 112 -5.29 -15.82 -9.95
N ILE A 113 -5.04 -14.57 -9.53
CA ILE A 113 -3.71 -14.05 -9.21
C ILE A 113 -3.73 -13.49 -7.79
N TYR A 114 -2.70 -13.84 -7.01
CA TYR A 114 -2.39 -13.22 -5.72
C TYR A 114 -1.08 -12.45 -5.87
N HIS A 115 -1.16 -11.13 -5.73
CA HIS A 115 -0.01 -10.24 -5.88
C HIS A 115 0.41 -9.68 -4.51
N PHE A 116 1.56 -10.13 -4.02
CA PHE A 116 2.18 -9.67 -2.79
C PHE A 116 3.00 -8.41 -3.07
N ALA A 117 2.33 -7.26 -3.03
CA ALA A 117 2.86 -5.94 -3.34
C ALA A 117 3.48 -5.27 -2.09
N GLY A 118 4.49 -5.94 -1.50
CA GLY A 118 5.17 -5.46 -0.30
C GLY A 118 6.11 -4.28 -0.55
N LEU A 119 6.24 -3.42 0.46
CA LEU A 119 7.14 -2.27 0.47
C LEU A 119 8.43 -2.55 1.23
N ILE A 120 8.35 -3.37 2.29
CA ILE A 120 9.45 -3.56 3.24
C ILE A 120 9.65 -5.06 3.50
N SER A 121 10.91 -5.49 3.66
CA SER A 121 11.22 -6.87 4.06
C SER A 121 10.60 -7.18 5.44
N GLY A 122 9.92 -8.33 5.55
CA GLY A 122 9.20 -8.72 6.77
C GLY A 122 7.74 -8.26 6.82
N GLU A 123 7.24 -7.63 5.75
CA GLU A 123 5.83 -7.28 5.63
C GLU A 123 4.92 -8.52 5.56
N PHE A 124 5.40 -9.63 5.02
CA PHE A 124 4.70 -10.92 5.00
C PHE A 124 5.51 -11.92 5.82
N ASN A 125 4.87 -12.56 6.80
CA ASN A 125 5.48 -13.55 7.71
C ASN A 125 4.74 -14.90 7.66
#